data_AF-A0AAD4LG93-F1
#
_entry.id   AF-A0AAD4LG93-F1
#
_cell.length_a   1.000
_cell.length_b   1.000
_cell.length_c   1.000
_cell.angle_alpha   90.00
_cell.angle_beta   90.00
_cell.angle_gamma   90.00
#
_symmetry.space_group_name_H-M   'P 1'
#
loop_
_entity.id
_entity.type
_entity.pdbx_description
1 polymer ?
#
loop_
_entity_poly.entity_id
_entity_poly.type
_entity_poly.pdbx_seq_one_letter_code
_entity_poly.pdbx_strand_id
1 'polypeptide(L)'
;MARLRSLSLHFISSTANYPTLLSESRGRRAVFPVLTRLDFRGFSWYFDRLVAGIDAPCLGDIELTFLNEGLVGFPKLCEFIDRIKIHKSHRRAHILFSERAISFSLIQPGAPTRLKLEFFCEPPSEQLLFVTRVCAHLFDSLFNVEDLCISTM
;
A
#
# COMPACT_ATOMS: atom_id res chain seq x y z
N MET A 1 8.30 -3.39 -29.01
CA MET A 1 7.78 -4.22 -27.90
C MET A 1 7.30 -3.30 -26.79
N ALA A 2 6.02 -3.37 -26.41
CA ALA A 2 5.48 -2.58 -25.31
C ALA A 2 5.99 -3.13 -23.97
N ARG A 3 6.35 -2.25 -23.05
CA ARG A 3 6.83 -2.59 -21.69
C ARG A 3 5.99 -1.81 -20.68
N LEU A 4 5.36 -2.52 -19.74
CA LEU A 4 4.50 -1.91 -18.73
C LEU A 4 5.35 -1.17 -17.69
N ARG A 5 5.22 0.16 -17.64
CA ARG A 5 5.93 1.03 -16.66
C ARG A 5 5.05 1.53 -15.53
N SER A 6 3.77 1.70 -15.81
CA SER A 6 2.76 2.17 -14.86
C SER A 6 1.56 1.24 -14.90
N LEU A 7 1.08 0.82 -13.74
CA LEU A 7 -0.13 0.02 -13.56
C LEU A 7 -1.08 0.79 -12.66
N SER A 8 -2.32 0.99 -13.12
CA SER A 8 -3.37 1.66 -12.36
C SER A 8 -4.60 0.76 -12.34
N LEU A 9 -5.11 0.44 -11.15
CA LEU A 9 -6.21 -0.48 -10.91
C LEU A 9 -7.19 0.14 -9.92
N HIS A 10 -8.43 0.38 -10.35
CA HIS A 10 -9.47 1.00 -9.51
C HIS A 10 -10.70 0.08 -9.43
N PHE A 11 -10.89 -0.55 -8.27
CA PHE A 11 -12.04 -1.38 -7.93
C PHE A 11 -13.01 -0.58 -7.05
N ILE A 12 -14.11 -0.12 -7.65
CA ILE A 12 -15.10 0.76 -6.99
C ILE A 12 -16.33 -0.04 -6.51
N SER A 13 -16.51 -1.27 -7.02
CA SER A 13 -17.67 -2.11 -6.67
C SER A 13 -17.35 -3.10 -5.56
N SER A 14 -18.16 -3.07 -4.50
CA SER A 14 -18.28 -4.15 -3.52
C SER A 14 -19.26 -5.20 -4.06
N THR A 15 -18.91 -5.89 -5.14
CA THR A 15 -19.68 -7.08 -5.48
C THR A 15 -19.33 -8.15 -4.46
N ALA A 16 -20.19 -8.27 -3.45
CA ALA A 16 -20.20 -9.28 -2.39
C ALA A 16 -20.38 -10.73 -2.90
N ASN A 17 -20.06 -11.01 -4.16
CA ASN A 17 -19.96 -12.35 -4.69
C ASN A 17 -18.52 -12.80 -4.48
N TYR A 18 -18.22 -13.24 -3.26
CA TYR A 18 -17.10 -14.14 -3.03
C TYR A 18 -17.24 -15.29 -4.02
N PRO A 19 -16.34 -15.46 -5.01
CA PRO A 19 -16.10 -16.79 -5.50
C PRO A 19 -15.35 -17.46 -4.35
N THR A 20 -16.11 -18.07 -3.45
CA THR A 20 -15.65 -19.21 -2.67
C THR A 20 -14.92 -20.09 -3.69
N LEU A 21 -13.64 -20.39 -3.46
CA LEU A 21 -12.78 -21.21 -4.33
C LEU A 21 -12.18 -20.49 -5.54
N LEU A 22 -11.15 -19.68 -5.34
CA LEU A 22 -9.98 -19.77 -6.21
C LEU A 22 -8.75 -19.84 -5.31
N SER A 23 -8.15 -21.04 -5.29
CA SER A 23 -6.95 -21.41 -4.56
C SER A 23 -5.95 -20.27 -4.49
N GLU A 24 -5.23 -20.18 -3.36
CA GLU A 24 -3.89 -19.60 -3.34
C GLU A 24 -3.21 -19.92 -4.67
N SER A 25 -2.95 -18.91 -5.49
CA SER A 25 -2.34 -19.17 -6.78
C SER A 25 -0.95 -19.73 -6.49
N ARG A 26 -0.81 -21.06 -6.49
CA ARG A 26 0.45 -21.79 -6.69
C ARG A 26 0.99 -21.56 -8.12
N GLY A 27 0.65 -20.42 -8.72
CA GLY A 27 1.09 -19.97 -10.03
C GLY A 27 2.41 -19.23 -9.90
N ARG A 28 3.26 -19.43 -10.89
CA ARG A 28 4.48 -18.65 -11.11
C ARG A 28 4.14 -17.16 -11.09
N ARG A 29 4.82 -16.38 -10.25
CA ARG A 29 4.63 -14.92 -10.19
C ARG A 29 4.98 -14.28 -11.52
N ALA A 30 4.15 -13.34 -11.97
CA ALA A 30 4.44 -12.51 -13.12
C ALA A 30 5.49 -11.47 -12.73
N VAL A 31 6.63 -11.47 -13.43
CA VAL A 31 7.70 -10.49 -13.18
C VAL A 31 7.49 -9.29 -14.10
N PHE A 32 7.38 -8.11 -13.50
CA PHE A 32 7.32 -6.84 -14.21
C PHE A 32 8.63 -6.06 -13.99
N PRO A 33 9.68 -6.34 -14.79
CA PRO A 33 11.03 -5.86 -14.52
C PRO A 33 11.20 -4.34 -14.73
N VAL A 34 10.21 -3.67 -15.30
CA VAL A 34 10.26 -2.24 -15.66
C VAL A 34 9.06 -1.46 -15.10
N LEU A 35 8.25 -2.10 -14.27
CA LEU A 35 7.16 -1.42 -13.57
C LEU A 35 7.75 -0.53 -12.49
N THR A 36 7.56 0.78 -12.64
CA THR A 36 8.10 1.79 -11.72
C THR A 36 7.00 2.44 -10.89
N ARG A 37 5.74 2.38 -11.36
CA ARG A 37 4.58 2.97 -10.68
C ARG A 37 3.42 1.99 -10.55
N LEU A 38 2.84 1.93 -9.35
CA LEU A 38 1.61 1.20 -9.04
C LEU A 38 0.61 2.15 -8.37
N ASP A 39 -0.55 2.31 -8.98
CA ASP A 39 -1.70 3.00 -8.40
C ASP A 39 -2.82 1.96 -8.19
N PHE A 40 -3.25 1.81 -6.95
CA PHE A 40 -4.31 0.88 -6.59
C PHE A 40 -5.37 1.61 -5.77
N ARG A 41 -6.63 1.43 -6.16
CA ARG A 41 -7.78 1.86 -5.37
C ARG A 41 -8.75 0.69 -5.22
N GLY A 42 -9.13 0.34 -4.00
CA GLY A 42 -10.11 -0.72 -3.79
C GLY A 42 -9.99 -1.36 -2.42
N PHE A 43 -10.43 -2.61 -2.33
CA PHE A 43 -10.39 -3.38 -1.09
C PHE A 43 -9.03 -4.09 -0.92
N SER A 44 -8.51 -4.21 0.31
CA SER A 44 -7.22 -4.85 0.61
C SER A 44 -7.14 -6.28 0.11
N TRP A 45 -8.26 -7.03 0.10
CA TRP A 45 -8.25 -8.40 -0.40
C TRP A 45 -7.94 -8.50 -1.90
N TYR A 46 -8.32 -7.49 -2.71
CA TYR A 46 -7.90 -7.42 -4.13
C TYR A 46 -6.41 -7.16 -4.23
N PHE A 47 -5.91 -6.24 -3.41
CA PHE A 47 -4.50 -5.91 -3.35
C PHE A 47 -3.66 -7.13 -2.95
N ASP A 48 -4.08 -7.84 -1.91
CA ASP A 48 -3.46 -9.05 -1.40
C ASP A 48 -3.33 -10.17 -2.45
N ARG A 49 -4.31 -10.27 -3.34
CA ARG A 49 -4.27 -11.21 -4.47
C ARG A 49 -3.34 -10.73 -5.57
N LEU A 50 -3.38 -9.43 -5.88
CA LEU A 50 -2.50 -8.81 -6.86
C LEU A 50 -1.03 -9.00 -6.48
N VAL A 51 -0.63 -8.63 -5.26
CA VAL A 51 0.77 -8.68 -4.81
C VAL A 51 1.28 -10.09 -4.55
N ALA A 52 0.40 -11.07 -4.36
CA ALA A 52 0.78 -12.48 -4.29
C ALA A 52 1.22 -13.02 -5.65
N GLY A 53 0.64 -12.50 -6.74
CA GLY A 53 0.86 -12.97 -8.11
C GLY A 53 1.92 -12.21 -8.90
N ILE A 54 2.48 -11.11 -8.38
CA ILE A 54 3.44 -10.27 -9.10
C ILE A 54 4.74 -10.06 -8.32
N ASP A 55 5.84 -9.90 -9.06
CA ASP A 55 7.09 -9.35 -8.57
C ASP A 55 7.49 -8.15 -9.44
N ALA A 56 7.83 -7.02 -8.82
CA ALA A 56 8.15 -5.77 -9.51
C ALA A 56 9.42 -5.13 -8.90
N PRO A 57 10.62 -5.58 -9.29
CA PRO A 57 11.87 -5.20 -8.62
C PRO A 57 12.26 -3.73 -8.78
N CYS A 58 11.70 -3.03 -9.77
CA CYS A 58 11.98 -1.62 -10.06
C CYS A 58 10.87 -0.68 -9.55
N LEU A 59 9.92 -1.21 -8.77
CA LEU A 59 8.78 -0.44 -8.29
C LEU A 59 9.24 0.55 -7.21
N GLY A 60 9.07 1.84 -7.49
CA GLY A 60 9.50 2.91 -6.59
C GLY A 60 8.39 3.90 -6.23
N ASP A 61 7.35 4.04 -7.05
CA ASP A 61 6.22 4.93 -6.78
C ASP A 61 4.94 4.10 -6.59
N ILE A 62 4.39 4.16 -5.38
CA ILE A 62 3.23 3.36 -4.98
C ILE A 62 2.19 4.26 -4.32
N GLU A 63 0.99 4.25 -4.88
CA GLU A 63 -0.18 4.90 -4.31
C GLU A 63 -1.27 3.86 -4.09
N LEU A 64 -1.61 3.60 -2.83
CA LEU A 64 -2.65 2.65 -2.44
C LEU A 64 -3.76 3.40 -1.71
N THR A 65 -5.00 3.26 -2.18
CA THR A 65 -6.18 3.84 -1.56
C THR A 65 -7.18 2.72 -1.22
N PHE A 66 -7.35 2.45 0.06
CA PHE A 66 -8.22 1.39 0.57
C PHE A 66 -9.62 1.93 0.93
N LEU A 67 -10.66 1.22 0.48
CA LEU A 67 -12.06 1.59 0.68
C LEU A 67 -12.69 0.79 1.83
N ASN A 68 -13.12 1.47 2.89
CA ASN A 68 -14.09 1.00 3.90
C ASN A 68 -13.92 -0.47 4.33
N GLU A 69 -12.75 -0.81 4.88
CA GLU A 69 -12.50 -2.15 5.43
C GLU A 69 -12.28 -2.07 6.93
N GLY A 70 -13.17 -2.70 7.69
CA GLY A 70 -12.94 -2.92 9.11
C GLY A 70 -11.65 -3.70 9.32
N LEU A 71 -10.58 -3.00 9.68
CA LEU A 71 -9.47 -3.50 10.50
C LEU A 71 -8.95 -4.90 10.16
N VAL A 72 -8.88 -5.29 8.89
CA VAL A 72 -8.16 -6.50 8.49
C VAL A 72 -6.69 -6.10 8.33
N GLY A 73 -5.79 -6.83 9.01
CA GLY A 73 -4.36 -6.53 8.99
C GLY A 73 -3.79 -6.53 7.58
N PHE A 74 -2.62 -5.90 7.40
CA PHE A 74 -1.95 -5.74 6.10
C PHE A 74 -0.69 -6.63 5.95
N PRO A 75 -0.73 -7.95 6.24
CA PRO A 75 0.49 -8.76 6.23
C PRO A 75 1.14 -8.81 4.83
N LYS A 76 0.33 -8.93 3.77
CA LYS A 76 0.87 -9.01 2.40
C LYS A 76 1.40 -7.69 1.85
N LEU A 77 0.91 -6.56 2.37
CA LEU A 77 1.48 -5.26 2.06
C LEU A 77 2.91 -5.16 2.59
N CYS A 78 3.13 -5.59 3.84
CA CYS A 78 4.45 -5.60 4.45
C CYS A 78 5.39 -6.52 3.67
N GLU A 79 4.97 -7.75 3.39
CA GLU A 79 5.74 -8.68 2.55
C GLU A 79 6.04 -8.13 1.15
N PHE A 80 5.11 -7.38 0.56
CA PHE A 80 5.32 -6.75 -0.73
C PHE A 80 6.35 -5.62 -0.66
N ILE A 81 6.21 -4.72 0.32
CA ILE A 81 7.14 -3.61 0.60
C ILE A 81 8.56 -4.14 0.85
N ASP A 82 8.69 -5.26 1.57
CA ASP A 82 9.98 -5.87 1.85
C ASP A 82 10.64 -6.44 0.59
N ARG A 83 9.85 -7.08 -0.28
CA ARG A 83 10.32 -7.64 -1.56
C ARG A 83 10.86 -6.56 -2.50
N ILE A 84 10.19 -5.42 -2.58
CA ILE A 84 10.61 -4.32 -3.46
C ILE A 84 11.67 -3.40 -2.82
N LYS A 85 11.99 -3.62 -1.54
CA LYS A 85 13.01 -2.87 -0.77
C LYS A 85 12.82 -1.34 -0.76
N ILE A 86 11.60 -0.87 -1.03
CA ILE A 86 11.27 0.55 -1.10
C ILE A 86 11.61 1.23 0.23
N HIS A 87 11.38 0.54 1.36
CA HIS A 87 11.58 1.04 2.70
C HIS A 87 13.03 1.43 3.07
N LYS A 88 14.05 0.96 2.34
CA LYS A 88 15.46 1.21 2.68
C LYS A 88 15.95 2.63 2.42
N SER A 89 15.17 3.43 1.70
CA SER A 89 15.61 4.73 1.20
C SER A 89 14.80 5.92 1.70
N HIS A 90 13.71 5.69 2.43
CA HIS A 90 12.81 6.75 2.90
C HIS A 90 13.25 7.26 4.27
N ARG A 91 13.51 8.57 4.33
CA ARG A 91 13.92 9.26 5.57
C ARG A 91 12.80 10.07 6.20
N ARG A 92 11.70 10.31 5.47
CA ARG A 92 10.61 11.15 5.94
C ARG A 92 9.27 10.45 5.84
N ALA A 93 8.49 10.48 6.92
CA ALA A 93 7.14 9.97 7.00
C ALA A 93 6.16 11.11 7.31
N HIS A 94 5.01 11.12 6.64
CA HIS A 94 3.92 12.07 6.85
C HIS A 94 2.63 11.32 7.13
N ILE A 95 1.96 11.71 8.20
CA ILE A 95 0.63 11.23 8.56
C ILE A 95 -0.31 12.42 8.51
N LEU A 96 -1.29 12.34 7.61
CA LEU A 96 -2.31 13.36 7.41
C LEU A 96 -3.67 12.78 7.78
N PHE A 97 -4.32 13.40 8.76
CA PHE A 97 -5.69 13.11 9.13
C PHE A 97 -6.62 14.09 8.42
N SER A 98 -7.77 13.61 7.97
CA SER A 98 -8.86 14.41 7.41
C SER A 98 -10.19 13.91 7.95
N GLU A 99 -11.27 14.65 7.72
CA GLU A 99 -12.61 14.26 8.19
C GLU A 99 -13.05 12.85 7.75
N ARG A 100 -12.56 12.36 6.61
CA ARG A 100 -13.04 11.09 6.01
C ARG A 100 -11.96 10.08 5.69
N ALA A 101 -10.71 10.43 5.91
CA ALA A 101 -9.59 9.58 5.52
C ALA A 101 -8.34 9.89 6.33
N ILE A 102 -7.47 8.89 6.36
CA ILE A 102 -6.09 9.04 6.80
C ILE A 102 -5.14 8.69 5.67
N SER A 103 -4.11 9.50 5.50
CA SER A 103 -3.03 9.27 4.54
C SER A 103 -1.71 9.12 5.28
N PHE A 104 -1.02 8.03 5.02
CA PHE A 104 0.35 7.77 5.42
C PHE A 104 1.24 7.84 4.18
N SER A 105 2.33 8.61 4.23
CA SER A 105 3.28 8.62 3.12
C SER A 105 4.73 8.57 3.58
N LEU A 106 5.52 7.79 2.86
CA LEU A 106 6.97 7.75 2.97
C LEU A 106 7.55 8.44 1.75
N ILE A 107 8.44 9.39 2.02
CA ILE A 107 9.09 10.21 0.99
C ILE A 107 10.59 10.07 1.15
N GLN A 108 11.28 9.82 0.04
CA GLN A 108 12.72 9.94 -0.04
C GLN A 108 13.07 11.33 -0.59
N PRO A 109 13.79 12.17 0.18
CA PRO A 109 14.29 13.45 -0.32
C PRO A 109 15.16 13.25 -1.58
N GLY A 110 14.83 13.93 -2.68
CA GLY A 110 15.63 13.92 -3.90
C GLY A 110 15.48 12.68 -4.80
N ALA A 111 14.58 11.73 -4.48
CA ALA A 111 14.27 10.59 -5.34
C ALA A 111 12.78 10.56 -5.71
N PRO A 112 12.42 9.94 -6.86
CA PRO A 112 11.02 9.76 -7.24
C PRO A 112 10.31 8.67 -6.41
N THR A 113 11.03 8.00 -5.51
CA THR A 113 10.52 6.91 -4.70
C THR A 113 9.55 7.44 -3.64
N ARG A 114 8.32 6.94 -3.67
CA ARG A 114 7.25 7.33 -2.77
C ARG A 114 6.36 6.13 -2.48
N LEU A 115 6.00 5.97 -1.22
CA LEU A 115 4.89 5.11 -0.81
C LEU A 115 3.80 6.01 -0.22
N LYS A 116 2.58 5.95 -0.75
CA LYS A 116 1.40 6.61 -0.18
C LYS A 116 0.34 5.54 0.08
N LEU A 117 -0.14 5.49 1.31
CA LEU A 117 -1.25 4.66 1.76
C LEU A 117 -2.35 5.59 2.21
N GLU A 118 -3.54 5.42 1.67
CA GLU A 118 -4.72 6.20 2.03
C GLU A 118 -5.83 5.25 2.41
N PHE A 119 -6.55 5.58 3.47
CA PHE A 119 -7.61 4.75 4.01
C PHE A 119 -8.81 5.60 4.35
N PHE A 120 -9.95 5.29 3.74
CA PHE A 120 -11.22 5.97 4.03
C PHE A 120 -11.87 5.40 5.28
N CYS A 121 -12.04 6.24 6.29
CA CYS A 121 -12.74 5.94 7.54
C CYS A 121 -13.31 7.23 8.15
N GLU A 122 -14.54 7.14 8.61
CA GLU A 122 -15.31 8.29 9.11
C GLU A 122 -15.10 8.55 10.62
N PRO A 123 -14.98 7.55 11.52
CA PRO A 123 -14.72 7.83 12.93
C PRO A 123 -13.24 8.12 13.20
N PRO A 124 -12.89 9.18 13.95
CA PRO A 124 -11.51 9.45 14.38
C PRO A 124 -10.86 8.31 15.17
N SER A 125 -11.65 7.52 15.90
CA SER A 125 -11.18 6.33 16.63
C SER A 125 -10.67 5.24 15.68
N GLU A 126 -11.32 5.06 14.53
CA GLU A 126 -10.88 4.12 13.49
C GLU A 126 -9.60 4.61 12.81
N GLN A 127 -9.46 5.92 12.60
CA GLN A 127 -8.24 6.52 12.06
C GLN A 127 -7.03 6.26 12.99
N LEU A 128 -7.18 6.48 14.29
CA LEU A 128 -6.12 6.21 15.27
C LEU A 128 -5.77 4.72 15.35
N LEU A 129 -6.78 3.85 15.29
CA LEU A 129 -6.56 2.40 15.29
C LEU A 129 -5.85 1.93 14.01
N PHE A 130 -6.12 2.56 12.87
CA PHE A 130 -5.38 2.33 11.64
C PHE A 130 -3.91 2.76 11.78
N VAL A 131 -3.63 3.97 12.29
CA VAL A 131 -2.24 4.42 12.51
C VAL A 131 -1.48 3.45 13.39
N THR A 132 -2.05 3.09 14.53
CA THR A 132 -1.36 2.21 15.48
C THR A 132 -1.01 0.86 14.86
N ARG A 133 -1.89 0.31 14.00
CA ARG A 133 -1.63 -0.94 13.27
C ARG A 133 -0.63 -0.79 12.14
N VAL A 134 -0.75 0.26 11.32
CA VAL A 134 0.21 0.56 10.25
C VAL A 134 1.59 0.77 10.86
N CYS A 135 1.68 1.54 11.95
CA CYS A 135 2.91 1.68 12.71
C CYS A 135 3.38 0.32 13.24
N ALA A 136 2.55 -0.48 13.91
CA ALA A 136 2.98 -1.78 14.45
C ALA A 136 3.50 -2.76 13.38
N HIS A 137 2.88 -2.77 12.19
CA HIS A 137 3.25 -3.69 11.11
C HIS A 137 4.38 -3.16 10.23
N LEU A 138 4.42 -1.85 9.99
CA LEU A 138 5.46 -1.22 9.20
C LEU A 138 6.66 -0.81 10.05
N PHE A 139 6.61 -0.85 11.40
CA PHE A 139 7.74 -0.42 12.24
C PHE A 139 9.03 -1.15 11.87
N ASP A 140 8.93 -2.44 11.53
CA ASP A 140 10.06 -3.24 11.08
C ASP A 140 10.64 -2.78 9.74
N SER A 141 9.81 -2.16 8.90
CA SER A 141 10.22 -1.57 7.61
C SER A 141 10.57 -0.06 7.76
N LEU A 142 10.09 0.62 8.79
CA LEU A 142 10.19 2.07 8.99
C LEU A 142 11.43 2.53 9.77
N PHE A 143 12.33 1.63 10.16
CA PHE A 143 13.52 1.96 10.98
C PHE A 143 14.41 3.09 10.45
N ASN A 144 14.27 3.49 9.18
CA ASN A 144 15.06 4.56 8.56
C ASN A 144 14.37 5.94 8.55
N VAL A 145 13.17 6.07 9.13
CA VAL A 145 12.49 7.37 9.21
C VAL A 145 13.21 8.27 10.22
N GLU A 146 13.82 9.34 9.73
CA GLU A 146 14.49 10.38 10.51
C GLU A 146 13.49 11.49 10.89
N ASP A 147 12.56 11.81 9.99
CA ASP A 147 11.60 12.91 10.15
C ASP A 147 10.14 12.40 10.07
N LEU A 148 9.38 12.52 11.16
CA LEU A 148 7.94 12.23 11.20
C LEU A 148 7.14 13.53 11.32
N CYS A 149 6.26 13.80 10.36
CA CYS A 149 5.30 14.90 10.41
C CYS A 149 3.88 14.35 10.61
N ILE A 150 3.16 14.88 11.59
CA ILE A 150 1.75 14.55 11.84
C ILE A 150 0.95 15.84 11.75
N SER A 151 -0.08 15.85 10.90
CA SER A 151 -0.93 17.02 10.70
C SER A 151 -2.38 16.63 10.48
N THR A 152 -3.27 17.55 10.81
CA THR A 152 -4.72 17.46 10.55
C THR A 152 -5.07 18.49 9.49
N MET A 153 -5.92 18.10 8.53
CA MET A 153 -6.42 18.97 7.47
C MET A 153 -7.79 19.55 7.80
#